data_AF-A0A6I3KYV9-F1
#
_entry.id   AF-A0A6I3KYV9-F1
#
_cell.length_a   1.000
_cell.length_b   1.000
_cell.length_c   1.000
_cell.angle_alpha   90.00
_cell.angle_beta   90.00
_cell.angle_gamma   90.00
#
_symmetry.space_group_name_H-M   'P 1'
#
loop_
_entity.id
_entity.type
_entity.pdbx_description
1 polymer ?
#
loop_
_entity_poly.entity_id
_entity_poly.type
_entity_poly.pdbx_seq_one_letter_code
_entity_poly.pdbx_strand_id
1 'polypeptide(L)'
;MPNGTEPHGATVSNRKSAVANPKKRTTKPKRTITNADSLEAFLQELFESIGKFKAVELSQSVRLRAVLMSAADLSEFDALLRRISARDLRATMPVELLRMADLSSLRDVSRHTVAGIAARLLTLHPLFVDDQELGEAVGTALSDRADATSLGLLVAHIRKIVAYEGKAVLKPTEHEPKKKTSLTLAELETLRDNAVGAAILLTASSLDWDRDNMVDFLAEHVWSAYRPTDDRSTAYRAQLVSAHPDARRLAAIAMASTLQRLTAAESKLDAAERRAKAANTRLSALEEELKEATKRIAELDMALFDTRHELQRTVDAHHGERMRESTEFKQLRVRSARVVTTQVDTLGDALDALEHGHPQVATEFIKDSVQALQKTLWTLRSEPHDPQGEPA
;
A
#
# COMPACT_ATOMS: atom_id res chain seq x y z
N MET A 1 -38.95 80.00 -69.41
CA MET A 1 -39.67 81.03 -68.64
C MET A 1 -40.90 80.37 -68.03
N PRO A 2 -41.07 80.24 -66.70
CA PRO A 2 -40.12 80.40 -65.60
C PRO A 2 -40.07 79.18 -64.62
N ASN A 3 -38.94 79.11 -63.91
CA ASN A 3 -38.70 78.79 -62.49
C ASN A 3 -39.32 77.52 -61.88
N GLY A 4 -38.52 76.58 -61.34
CA GLY A 4 -37.71 76.72 -60.11
C GLY A 4 -38.44 75.91 -59.03
N THR A 5 -37.85 74.97 -58.27
CA THR A 5 -36.69 75.12 -57.38
C THR A 5 -36.15 73.72 -57.00
N GLU A 6 -34.82 73.56 -56.96
CA GLU A 6 -34.08 72.51 -56.21
C GLU A 6 -34.02 72.85 -54.69
N PRO A 7 -33.25 72.18 -53.79
CA PRO A 7 -32.57 70.86 -53.83
C PRO A 7 -32.74 70.00 -52.55
N HIS A 8 -32.37 68.72 -52.62
CA HIS A 8 -31.26 68.11 -51.85
C HIS A 8 -31.43 66.61 -51.62
N GLY A 9 -30.34 65.88 -51.84
CA GLY A 9 -30.04 64.67 -51.06
C GLY A 9 -30.06 63.37 -51.83
N ALA A 10 -29.10 63.18 -52.74
CA ALA A 10 -28.71 61.86 -53.20
C ALA A 10 -28.07 61.07 -52.04
N THR A 11 -28.53 59.84 -51.79
CA THR A 11 -27.61 58.70 -51.66
C THR A 11 -28.33 57.40 -51.98
N VAL A 12 -27.90 56.81 -53.09
CA VAL A 12 -28.21 55.44 -53.53
C VAL A 12 -27.40 54.47 -52.68
N SER A 13 -28.05 53.49 -52.05
CA SER A 13 -27.45 52.17 -51.84
C SER A 13 -28.51 51.07 -51.65
N ASN A 14 -29.04 50.66 -52.80
CA ASN A 14 -29.20 49.28 -53.24
C ASN A 14 -29.07 48.15 -52.17
N ARG A 15 -30.18 47.50 -51.79
CA ARG A 15 -30.31 46.02 -51.75
C ARG A 15 -31.74 45.54 -51.48
N LYS A 16 -32.38 45.15 -52.59
CA LYS A 16 -33.22 43.95 -52.80
C LYS A 16 -34.04 43.43 -51.62
N SER A 17 -35.33 43.78 -51.67
CA SER A 17 -36.48 42.88 -51.75
C SER A 17 -36.38 41.51 -51.08
N ALA A 18 -37.14 41.38 -49.99
CA ALA A 18 -37.75 40.13 -49.59
C ALA A 18 -38.64 39.56 -50.69
N VAL A 19 -38.75 38.22 -50.79
CA VAL A 19 -40.01 37.44 -50.86
C VAL A 19 -39.71 35.96 -51.23
N ALA A 20 -40.31 35.08 -50.43
CA ALA A 20 -40.72 33.68 -50.68
C ALA A 20 -39.68 32.56 -50.92
N ASN A 21 -39.48 31.73 -49.89
CA ASN A 21 -39.80 30.29 -49.93
C ASN A 21 -39.46 29.60 -48.59
N PRO A 22 -40.44 29.03 -47.83
CA PRO A 22 -40.12 28.03 -46.83
C PRO A 22 -40.42 26.64 -47.41
N LYS A 23 -39.51 26.09 -48.22
CA LYS A 23 -39.39 24.62 -48.28
C LYS A 23 -38.65 24.19 -47.03
N LYS A 24 -39.40 23.88 -45.96
CA LYS A 24 -38.90 23.12 -44.81
C LYS A 24 -38.38 21.77 -45.32
N ARG A 25 -37.09 21.72 -45.65
CA ARG A 25 -36.31 20.48 -45.67
C ARG A 25 -36.15 20.08 -44.22
N THR A 26 -36.97 19.14 -43.75
CA THR A 26 -36.71 18.40 -42.52
C THR A 26 -35.44 17.59 -42.74
N THR A 27 -34.30 18.16 -42.38
CA THR A 27 -33.05 17.42 -42.23
C THR A 27 -33.25 16.43 -41.10
N LYS A 28 -33.39 15.14 -41.42
CA LYS A 28 -33.32 14.07 -40.42
C LYS A 28 -32.01 14.26 -39.62
N PRO A 29 -32.05 14.28 -38.29
CA PRO A 29 -30.83 14.41 -37.49
C PRO A 29 -29.89 13.25 -37.84
N LYS A 30 -28.60 13.56 -38.03
CA LYS A 30 -27.55 12.53 -38.19
C LYS A 30 -27.58 11.67 -36.93
N ARG A 31 -28.08 10.44 -37.04
CA ARG A 31 -27.97 9.46 -35.97
C ARG A 31 -26.48 9.18 -35.76
N THR A 32 -26.04 9.29 -34.52
CA THR A 32 -24.72 8.88 -34.08
C THR A 32 -24.91 7.62 -33.25
N ILE A 33 -23.96 6.70 -33.29
CA ILE A 33 -24.06 5.39 -32.61
C ILE A 33 -24.40 5.52 -31.11
N THR A 34 -23.99 6.63 -30.50
CA THR A 34 -24.25 7.00 -29.10
C THR A 34 -25.72 7.31 -28.78
N ASN A 35 -26.54 7.60 -29.79
CA ASN A 35 -27.95 8.00 -29.65
C ASN A 35 -28.94 6.88 -30.01
N ALA A 36 -28.49 5.62 -30.12
CA ALA A 36 -29.40 4.51 -30.38
C ALA A 36 -30.35 4.30 -29.19
N ASP A 37 -31.66 4.23 -29.49
CA ASP A 37 -32.71 4.08 -28.49
C ASP A 37 -33.15 2.60 -28.29
N SER A 38 -32.62 1.66 -29.09
CA SER A 38 -32.84 0.21 -28.96
C SER A 38 -31.64 -0.59 -29.44
N LEU A 39 -31.55 -1.87 -29.04
CA LEU A 39 -30.45 -2.75 -29.46
C LEU A 39 -30.48 -2.97 -30.98
N GLU A 40 -31.66 -3.11 -31.56
CA GLU A 40 -31.84 -3.19 -33.02
C GLU A 40 -31.29 -1.94 -33.72
N ALA A 41 -31.62 -0.75 -33.23
CA ALA A 41 -31.13 0.51 -33.79
C ALA A 41 -29.60 0.61 -33.68
N PHE A 42 -29.02 0.15 -32.56
CA PHE A 42 -27.58 0.09 -32.39
C PHE A 42 -26.92 -0.85 -33.42
N LEU A 43 -27.44 -2.06 -33.60
CA LEU A 43 -26.93 -3.01 -34.59
C LEU A 43 -27.08 -2.49 -36.04
N GLN A 44 -28.16 -1.78 -36.33
CA GLN A 44 -28.35 -1.13 -37.64
C GLN A 44 -27.33 -0.02 -37.89
N GLU A 45 -27.04 0.80 -36.89
CA GLU A 45 -26.00 1.83 -36.99
C GLU A 45 -24.59 1.20 -37.09
N LEU A 46 -24.33 0.06 -36.43
CA LEU A 46 -23.11 -0.72 -36.65
C LEU A 46 -23.01 -1.21 -38.10
N PHE A 47 -24.10 -1.71 -38.68
CA PHE A 47 -24.16 -2.10 -40.09
C PHE A 47 -23.90 -0.94 -41.06
N GLU A 48 -24.43 0.25 -40.76
CA GLU A 48 -24.23 1.45 -41.56
C GLU A 48 -22.81 2.02 -41.43
N SER A 49 -22.15 1.81 -40.30
CA SER A 49 -20.81 2.34 -39.97
C SER A 49 -19.64 1.41 -40.30
N ILE A 50 -19.87 0.27 -40.96
CA ILE A 50 -18.82 -0.70 -41.30
C ILE A 50 -17.64 -0.04 -42.02
N GLY A 51 -16.42 -0.30 -41.51
CA GLY A 51 -15.16 0.26 -41.99
C GLY A 51 -14.83 1.67 -41.49
N LYS A 52 -15.75 2.33 -40.77
CA LYS A 52 -15.55 3.66 -40.17
C LYS A 52 -15.80 3.69 -38.67
N PHE A 53 -16.41 2.63 -38.13
CA PHE A 53 -16.58 2.46 -36.70
C PHE A 53 -15.21 2.43 -36.01
N LYS A 54 -15.10 3.22 -34.95
CA LYS A 54 -13.97 3.24 -34.02
C LYS A 54 -14.55 3.24 -32.63
N ALA A 55 -13.85 2.63 -31.69
CA ALA A 55 -14.23 2.62 -30.29
C ALA A 55 -14.42 4.05 -29.78
N VAL A 56 -15.59 4.30 -29.19
CA VAL A 56 -15.96 5.60 -28.61
C VAL A 56 -16.23 5.39 -27.13
N GLU A 57 -15.72 6.28 -26.29
CA GLU A 57 -16.07 6.29 -24.87
C GLU A 57 -17.52 6.77 -24.69
N LEU A 58 -18.38 5.91 -24.14
CA LEU A 58 -19.75 6.24 -23.80
C LEU A 58 -19.75 6.91 -22.44
N SER A 59 -20.23 8.15 -22.28
CA SER A 59 -20.38 8.73 -20.94
C SER A 59 -21.51 8.04 -20.15
N GLN A 60 -21.52 8.21 -18.82
CA GLN A 60 -22.51 7.54 -17.94
C GLN A 60 -23.97 7.90 -18.26
N SER A 61 -24.22 9.07 -18.85
CA SER A 61 -25.56 9.57 -19.20
C SER A 61 -26.05 9.13 -20.58
N VAL A 62 -25.25 8.36 -21.33
CA VAL A 62 -25.59 7.96 -22.70
C VAL A 62 -26.66 6.88 -22.70
N ARG A 63 -27.75 7.12 -23.45
CA ARG A 63 -28.89 6.20 -23.60
C ARG A 63 -28.47 4.80 -24.05
N LEU A 64 -27.45 4.71 -24.92
CA LEU A 64 -26.90 3.43 -25.36
C LEU A 64 -26.43 2.55 -24.20
N ARG A 65 -25.88 3.10 -23.11
CA ARG A 65 -25.52 2.28 -21.94
C ARG A 65 -26.76 1.59 -21.33
N ALA A 66 -27.89 2.30 -21.25
CA ALA A 66 -29.15 1.74 -20.77
C ALA A 66 -29.70 0.67 -21.72
N VAL A 67 -29.57 0.88 -23.03
CA VAL A 67 -29.94 -0.11 -24.06
C VAL A 67 -29.09 -1.39 -23.91
N LEU A 68 -27.78 -1.25 -23.72
CA LEU A 68 -26.87 -2.40 -23.54
C LEU A 68 -27.10 -3.15 -22.23
N MET A 69 -27.73 -2.53 -21.23
CA MET A 69 -28.14 -3.22 -19.99
C MET A 69 -29.42 -4.04 -20.16
N SER A 70 -30.16 -3.87 -21.25
CA SER A 70 -31.34 -4.70 -21.49
C SER A 70 -30.90 -6.14 -21.82
N ALA A 71 -31.41 -7.11 -21.06
CA ALA A 71 -31.12 -8.54 -21.24
C ALA A 71 -31.85 -9.08 -22.47
N ALA A 72 -31.50 -8.59 -23.65
CA ALA A 72 -32.05 -9.04 -24.92
C ALA A 72 -31.39 -10.34 -25.35
N ASP A 73 -32.20 -11.28 -25.85
CA ASP A 73 -31.68 -12.48 -26.52
C ASP A 73 -31.07 -12.09 -27.88
N LEU A 74 -29.77 -12.33 -28.04
CA LEU A 74 -29.06 -12.02 -29.28
C LEU A 74 -29.52 -12.89 -30.46
N SER A 75 -30.17 -14.03 -30.20
CA SER A 75 -30.67 -14.95 -31.23
C SER A 75 -31.71 -14.28 -32.14
N GLU A 76 -32.51 -13.35 -31.60
CA GLU A 76 -33.50 -12.58 -32.36
C GLU A 76 -32.87 -11.70 -33.45
N PHE A 77 -31.58 -11.38 -33.30
CA PHE A 77 -30.83 -10.51 -34.21
C PHE A 77 -29.86 -11.27 -35.12
N ASP A 78 -29.88 -12.61 -35.14
CA ASP A 78 -28.94 -13.44 -35.89
C ASP A 78 -28.86 -13.06 -37.38
N ALA A 79 -30.01 -12.77 -38.01
CA ALA A 79 -30.04 -12.34 -39.41
C ALA A 79 -29.28 -11.03 -39.66
N LEU A 80 -29.38 -10.06 -38.73
CA LEU A 80 -28.68 -8.78 -38.81
C LEU A 80 -27.19 -8.94 -38.49
N LEU A 81 -26.84 -9.72 -37.46
CA LEU A 81 -25.46 -10.03 -37.09
C LEU A 81 -24.71 -10.77 -38.21
N ARG A 82 -25.35 -11.74 -38.87
CA ARG A 82 -24.81 -12.41 -40.07
C ARG A 82 -24.50 -11.41 -41.18
N ARG A 83 -25.38 -10.43 -41.40
CA ARG A 83 -25.17 -9.38 -42.42
C ARG A 83 -24.03 -8.43 -42.07
N ILE A 84 -23.88 -8.08 -40.79
CA ILE A 84 -22.76 -7.25 -40.31
C ILE A 84 -21.44 -8.00 -40.51
N SER A 85 -21.38 -9.25 -40.03
CA SER A 85 -20.18 -10.08 -40.11
C SER A 85 -19.76 -10.38 -41.55
N ALA A 86 -20.71 -10.65 -42.44
CA ALA A 86 -20.46 -10.85 -43.87
C ALA A 86 -19.82 -9.64 -44.57
N ARG A 87 -20.02 -8.43 -44.05
CA ARG A 87 -19.52 -7.19 -44.62
C ARG A 87 -18.26 -6.68 -43.90
N ASP A 88 -18.03 -7.11 -42.67
CA ASP A 88 -16.78 -6.89 -41.91
C ASP A 88 -15.75 -7.99 -42.18
N LEU A 89 -15.23 -8.03 -43.41
CA LEU A 89 -14.31 -9.07 -43.88
C LEU A 89 -12.98 -9.16 -43.11
N ARG A 90 -12.67 -8.13 -42.31
CA ARG A 90 -11.42 -8.02 -41.54
C ARG A 90 -11.65 -8.26 -40.05
N ALA A 91 -12.88 -8.61 -39.63
CA ALA A 91 -13.26 -8.73 -38.23
C ALA A 91 -12.85 -7.52 -37.36
N THR A 92 -12.90 -6.30 -37.90
CA THR A 92 -12.54 -5.08 -37.15
C THR A 92 -13.60 -4.74 -36.10
N MET A 93 -14.87 -5.04 -36.36
CA MET A 93 -15.99 -4.70 -35.49
C MET A 93 -15.95 -5.42 -34.13
N PRO A 94 -15.70 -6.74 -34.03
CA PRO A 94 -15.50 -7.40 -32.73
C PRO A 94 -14.47 -6.72 -31.84
N VAL A 95 -13.31 -6.35 -32.40
CA VAL A 95 -12.22 -5.70 -31.65
C VAL A 95 -12.64 -4.31 -31.17
N GLU A 96 -13.19 -3.48 -32.05
CA GLU A 96 -13.59 -2.11 -31.69
C GLU A 96 -14.76 -2.09 -30.69
N LEU A 97 -15.66 -3.07 -30.72
CA LEU A 97 -16.73 -3.23 -29.73
C LEU A 97 -16.17 -3.58 -28.34
N LEU A 98 -15.22 -4.50 -28.26
CA LEU A 98 -14.59 -4.87 -26.99
C LEU A 98 -13.78 -3.70 -26.42
N ARG A 99 -13.05 -2.98 -27.28
CA ARG A 99 -12.36 -1.74 -26.90
C ARG A 99 -13.33 -0.66 -26.42
N MET A 100 -14.49 -0.53 -27.06
CA MET A 100 -15.54 0.40 -26.62
C MET A 100 -16.04 0.04 -25.22
N ALA A 101 -16.24 -1.25 -24.93
CA ALA A 101 -16.64 -1.71 -23.61
C ALA A 101 -15.60 -1.35 -22.54
N ASP A 102 -14.32 -1.57 -22.82
CA ASP A 102 -13.21 -1.25 -21.91
C ASP A 102 -13.05 0.26 -21.70
N LEU A 103 -13.01 1.04 -22.79
CA LEU A 103 -12.92 2.51 -22.71
C LEU A 103 -14.08 3.11 -21.94
N SER A 104 -15.28 2.56 -22.13
CA SER A 104 -16.48 3.02 -21.44
C SER A 104 -16.61 2.42 -20.03
N SER A 105 -15.68 1.59 -19.56
CA SER A 105 -15.76 0.90 -18.27
C SER A 105 -17.13 0.21 -18.07
N LEU A 106 -17.65 -0.45 -19.11
CA LEU A 106 -18.89 -1.20 -19.01
C LEU A 106 -18.69 -2.39 -18.07
N ARG A 107 -19.73 -2.72 -17.30
CA ARG A 107 -19.71 -3.82 -16.33
C ARG A 107 -20.95 -4.70 -16.47
N ASP A 108 -20.87 -5.88 -15.88
CA ASP A 108 -21.98 -6.82 -15.72
C ASP A 108 -22.70 -7.10 -17.05
N VAL A 109 -24.03 -7.01 -17.06
CA VAL A 109 -24.89 -7.27 -18.22
C VAL A 109 -24.46 -6.48 -19.44
N SER A 110 -24.13 -5.19 -19.30
CA SER A 110 -23.76 -4.35 -20.44
C SER A 110 -22.46 -4.78 -21.12
N ARG A 111 -21.46 -5.21 -20.33
CA ARG A 111 -20.21 -5.77 -20.87
C ARG A 111 -20.46 -7.14 -21.50
N HIS A 112 -21.28 -7.98 -20.86
CA HIS A 112 -21.65 -9.29 -21.36
C HIS A 112 -22.41 -9.22 -22.69
N THR A 113 -23.34 -8.27 -22.86
CA THR A 113 -24.05 -8.04 -24.13
C THR A 113 -23.09 -7.61 -25.24
N VAL A 114 -22.15 -6.69 -24.97
CA VAL A 114 -21.17 -6.27 -25.98
C VAL A 114 -20.21 -7.41 -26.34
N ALA A 115 -19.74 -8.16 -25.34
CA ALA A 115 -18.89 -9.34 -25.56
C ALA A 115 -19.63 -10.43 -26.35
N GLY A 116 -20.92 -10.66 -26.05
CA GLY A 116 -21.76 -11.60 -26.79
C GLY A 116 -21.96 -11.19 -28.26
N ILE A 117 -22.17 -9.90 -28.54
CA ILE A 117 -22.23 -9.39 -29.92
C ILE A 117 -20.90 -9.61 -30.62
N ALA A 118 -19.78 -9.26 -30.00
CA ALA A 118 -18.45 -9.45 -30.58
C ALA A 118 -18.13 -10.93 -30.87
N ALA A 119 -18.46 -11.82 -29.93
CA ALA A 119 -18.32 -13.27 -30.08
C ALA A 119 -19.19 -13.82 -31.23
N ARG A 120 -20.43 -13.35 -31.36
CA ARG A 120 -21.32 -13.72 -32.47
C ARG A 120 -20.82 -13.21 -33.81
N LEU A 121 -20.33 -11.97 -33.88
CA LEU A 121 -19.76 -11.43 -35.11
C LEU A 121 -18.51 -12.21 -35.55
N LEU A 122 -17.67 -12.64 -34.61
CA LEU A 122 -16.49 -13.46 -34.90
C LEU A 122 -16.89 -14.85 -35.40
N THR A 123 -17.78 -15.54 -34.69
CA THR A 123 -18.21 -16.92 -35.05
C THR A 123 -19.02 -16.97 -36.34
N LEU A 124 -19.81 -15.94 -36.66
CA LEU A 124 -20.58 -15.84 -37.90
C LEU A 124 -19.76 -15.34 -39.11
N HIS A 125 -18.46 -15.07 -38.93
CA HIS A 125 -17.61 -14.61 -40.01
C HIS A 125 -17.55 -15.65 -41.14
N PRO A 126 -17.59 -15.26 -42.43
CA PRO A 126 -17.67 -16.22 -43.54
C PRO A 126 -16.51 -17.24 -43.62
N LEU A 127 -15.39 -16.99 -42.95
CA LEU A 127 -14.27 -17.94 -42.82
C LEU A 127 -14.37 -18.88 -41.62
N PHE A 128 -15.21 -18.54 -40.64
CA PHE A 128 -15.28 -19.22 -39.34
C PHE A 128 -16.61 -19.94 -39.12
N VAL A 129 -17.65 -19.63 -39.90
CA VAL A 129 -19.03 -20.07 -39.68
C VAL A 129 -19.24 -21.60 -39.58
N ASP A 130 -18.40 -22.41 -40.23
CA ASP A 130 -18.50 -23.87 -40.19
C ASP A 130 -17.53 -24.52 -39.17
N ASP A 131 -16.74 -23.71 -38.47
CA ASP A 131 -15.79 -24.18 -37.48
C ASP A 131 -16.47 -24.31 -36.11
N GLN A 132 -17.01 -25.50 -35.84
CA GLN A 132 -17.69 -25.80 -34.57
C GLN A 132 -16.72 -25.69 -33.38
N GLU A 133 -15.47 -26.09 -33.55
CA GLU A 133 -14.44 -26.02 -32.49
C GLU A 133 -14.16 -24.57 -32.09
N LEU A 134 -14.07 -23.65 -33.06
CA LEU A 134 -13.94 -22.23 -32.80
C LEU A 134 -15.19 -21.69 -32.08
N GLY A 135 -16.39 -22.08 -32.52
CA GLY A 135 -17.65 -21.69 -31.90
C GLY A 135 -17.72 -22.08 -30.42
N GLU A 136 -17.35 -23.32 -30.10
CA GLU A 136 -17.31 -23.85 -28.74
C GLU A 136 -16.23 -23.17 -27.88
N ALA A 137 -15.04 -22.95 -28.45
CA ALA A 137 -13.94 -22.27 -27.75
C ALA A 137 -14.26 -20.80 -27.45
N VAL A 138 -14.86 -20.08 -28.40
CA VAL A 138 -15.34 -18.69 -28.19
C VAL A 138 -16.49 -18.66 -27.18
N GLY A 139 -17.40 -19.64 -27.22
CA GLY A 139 -18.46 -19.77 -26.21
C GLY A 139 -17.91 -20.01 -24.81
N THR A 140 -16.85 -20.82 -24.70
CA THR A 140 -16.15 -21.07 -23.44
C THR A 140 -15.45 -19.79 -22.95
N ALA A 141 -14.79 -19.05 -23.85
CA ALA A 141 -14.14 -17.78 -23.54
C ALA A 141 -15.12 -16.69 -23.06
N LEU A 142 -16.38 -16.74 -23.49
CA LEU A 142 -17.44 -15.82 -23.04
C LEU A 142 -18.04 -16.22 -21.68
N SER A 143 -17.81 -17.46 -21.24
CA SER A 143 -18.31 -17.99 -19.96
C SER A 143 -17.27 -17.89 -18.85
N ASP A 144 -17.69 -18.00 -17.59
CA ASP A 144 -16.81 -18.04 -16.40
C ASP A 144 -15.90 -19.30 -16.34
N ARG A 145 -15.91 -20.13 -17.39
CA ARG A 145 -15.07 -21.32 -17.54
C ARG A 145 -13.86 -21.10 -18.44
N ALA A 146 -13.61 -19.85 -18.84
CA ALA A 146 -12.43 -19.53 -19.63
C ALA A 146 -11.14 -19.87 -18.84
N ASP A 147 -10.12 -20.34 -19.53
CA ASP A 147 -8.77 -20.50 -18.96
C ASP A 147 -7.70 -20.08 -19.99
N ALA A 148 -6.50 -19.76 -19.49
CA ALA A 148 -5.40 -19.28 -20.32
C ALA A 148 -4.91 -20.35 -21.31
N THR A 149 -4.97 -21.63 -20.92
CA THR A 149 -4.53 -22.75 -21.76
C THR A 149 -5.45 -22.95 -22.97
N SER A 150 -6.77 -22.88 -22.79
CA SER A 150 -7.75 -22.95 -23.87
C SER A 150 -7.68 -21.75 -24.80
N LEU A 151 -7.32 -20.57 -24.27
CA LEU A 151 -7.05 -19.41 -25.13
C LEU A 151 -5.81 -19.62 -26.00
N GLY A 152 -4.73 -20.21 -25.47
CA GLY A 152 -3.56 -20.58 -26.27
C GLY A 152 -3.91 -21.51 -27.43
N LEU A 153 -4.76 -22.51 -27.18
CA LEU A 153 -5.28 -23.43 -28.20
C LEU A 153 -6.18 -22.70 -29.21
N LEU A 154 -7.08 -21.83 -28.75
CA LEU A 154 -7.95 -21.02 -29.60
C LEU A 154 -7.14 -20.09 -30.53
N VAL A 155 -6.10 -19.43 -30.01
CA VAL A 155 -5.21 -18.58 -30.81
C VAL A 155 -4.47 -19.39 -31.87
N ALA A 156 -3.97 -20.58 -31.51
CA ALA A 156 -3.34 -21.49 -32.47
C ALA A 156 -4.33 -21.96 -33.55
N HIS A 157 -5.58 -22.25 -33.16
CA HIS A 157 -6.65 -22.67 -34.06
C HIS A 157 -7.05 -21.57 -35.04
N ILE A 158 -7.27 -20.34 -34.57
CA ILE A 158 -7.55 -19.17 -35.43
C ILE A 158 -6.42 -18.97 -36.45
N ARG A 159 -5.16 -19.06 -36.01
CA ARG A 159 -3.99 -18.95 -36.90
C ARG A 159 -3.95 -20.05 -37.96
N LYS A 160 -4.38 -21.28 -37.59
CA LYS A 160 -4.47 -22.42 -38.50
C LYS A 160 -5.61 -22.26 -39.51
N ILE A 161 -6.78 -21.78 -39.10
CA ILE A 161 -7.90 -21.53 -40.01
C ILE A 161 -7.54 -20.44 -41.02
N VAL A 162 -6.89 -19.37 -40.57
CA VAL A 162 -6.41 -18.26 -41.41
C VAL A 162 -4.98 -18.55 -41.93
N ALA A 163 -4.64 -19.82 -42.17
CA ALA A 163 -3.32 -20.19 -42.65
C ALA A 163 -2.92 -19.42 -43.92
N TYR A 164 -1.62 -19.13 -44.01
CA TYR A 164 -1.05 -18.18 -44.95
C TYR A 164 -0.94 -18.77 -46.37
N GLU A 165 -2.03 -18.79 -47.12
CA GLU A 165 -2.03 -19.23 -48.51
C GLU A 165 -2.89 -18.32 -49.38
N GLY A 166 -2.37 -17.14 -49.72
CA GLY A 166 -2.63 -16.38 -50.95
C GLY A 166 -4.05 -15.93 -51.33
N LYS A 167 -5.11 -16.71 -51.08
CA LYS A 167 -6.54 -16.49 -51.37
C LYS A 167 -7.41 -17.41 -50.49
N ALA A 168 -7.91 -16.93 -49.36
CA ALA A 168 -9.05 -17.59 -48.74
C ALA A 168 -10.32 -17.23 -49.52
N VAL A 169 -11.04 -18.24 -50.01
CA VAL A 169 -12.30 -18.03 -50.72
C VAL A 169 -13.40 -17.89 -49.68
N LEU A 170 -13.95 -16.68 -49.54
CA LEU A 170 -15.09 -16.43 -48.67
C LEU A 170 -16.30 -17.21 -49.20
N LYS A 171 -17.01 -17.88 -48.30
CA LYS A 171 -18.24 -18.57 -48.66
C LYS A 171 -19.29 -17.55 -49.09
N PRO A 172 -20.02 -17.79 -50.20
CA PRO A 172 -21.07 -16.88 -50.64
C PRO A 172 -22.14 -16.81 -49.56
N THR A 173 -22.51 -15.60 -49.16
CA THR A 173 -23.62 -15.36 -48.23
C THR A 173 -24.91 -15.21 -49.03
N GLU A 174 -26.05 -15.54 -48.41
CA GLU A 174 -27.39 -15.54 -49.05
C GLU A 174 -27.75 -14.20 -49.72
N HIS A 175 -27.09 -13.10 -49.37
CA HIS A 175 -27.37 -11.75 -49.85
C HIS A 175 -26.38 -11.18 -50.89
N GLU A 176 -25.27 -11.87 -51.19
CA GLU A 176 -24.39 -11.52 -52.33
C GLU A 176 -23.93 -12.77 -53.12
N PRO A 177 -24.86 -13.50 -53.75
CA PRO A 177 -24.59 -14.83 -54.34
C PRO A 177 -23.68 -14.85 -55.59
N LYS A 178 -23.04 -13.73 -55.98
CA LYS A 178 -22.35 -13.61 -57.28
C LYS A 178 -20.92 -13.09 -57.27
N LYS A 179 -20.33 -12.72 -56.12
CA LYS A 179 -18.91 -12.35 -56.06
C LYS A 179 -18.18 -13.33 -55.16
N LYS A 180 -17.31 -14.16 -55.75
CA LYS A 180 -16.23 -14.82 -55.02
C LYS A 180 -15.29 -13.73 -54.54
N THR A 181 -15.56 -13.19 -53.36
CA THR A 181 -14.68 -12.20 -52.73
C THR A 181 -13.52 -12.97 -52.13
N SER A 182 -12.38 -13.00 -52.82
CA SER A 182 -11.14 -13.54 -52.25
C SER A 182 -10.45 -12.43 -51.47
N LEU A 183 -10.05 -12.72 -50.23
CA LEU A 183 -9.24 -11.77 -49.46
C LEU A 183 -7.80 -11.75 -50.00
N THR A 184 -7.22 -10.56 -50.06
CA THR A 184 -5.78 -10.40 -50.32
C THR A 184 -4.98 -10.88 -49.11
N LEU A 185 -3.69 -11.12 -49.32
CA LEU A 185 -2.77 -11.54 -48.26
C LEU A 185 -2.77 -10.60 -47.04
N ALA A 186 -2.70 -9.29 -47.30
CA ALA A 186 -2.73 -8.26 -46.26
C ALA A 186 -4.08 -8.23 -45.50
N GLU A 187 -5.19 -8.56 -46.18
CA GLU A 187 -6.51 -8.63 -45.55
C GLU A 187 -6.67 -9.88 -44.70
N LEU A 188 -6.07 -11.00 -45.10
CA LEU A 188 -5.99 -12.21 -44.29
C LEU A 188 -5.14 -12.01 -43.04
N GLU A 189 -4.01 -11.32 -43.17
CA GLU A 189 -3.20 -10.93 -42.00
C GLU A 189 -4.01 -10.06 -41.05
N THR A 190 -4.68 -9.03 -41.57
CA THR A 190 -5.50 -8.13 -40.75
C THR A 190 -6.64 -8.89 -40.06
N LEU A 191 -7.32 -9.79 -40.79
CA LEU A 191 -8.36 -10.63 -40.22
C LEU A 191 -7.83 -11.54 -39.10
N ARG A 192 -6.70 -12.21 -39.35
CA ARG A 192 -6.06 -13.09 -38.36
C ARG A 192 -5.74 -12.31 -37.09
N ASP A 193 -5.13 -11.14 -37.23
CA ASP A 193 -4.70 -10.33 -36.10
C ASP A 193 -5.90 -9.78 -35.32
N ASN A 194 -6.96 -9.35 -36.01
CA ASN A 194 -8.20 -8.91 -35.38
C ASN A 194 -8.96 -10.06 -34.71
N ALA A 195 -9.02 -11.24 -35.32
CA ALA A 195 -9.66 -12.42 -34.74
C ALA A 195 -8.93 -12.90 -33.47
N VAL A 196 -7.61 -12.94 -33.50
CA VAL A 196 -6.78 -13.21 -32.31
C VAL A 196 -6.98 -12.14 -31.24
N GLY A 197 -6.95 -10.86 -31.63
CA GLY A 197 -7.19 -9.75 -30.69
C GLY A 197 -8.57 -9.82 -30.03
N ALA A 198 -9.62 -10.13 -30.79
CA ALA A 198 -10.97 -10.31 -30.27
C ALA A 198 -11.05 -11.50 -29.30
N ALA A 199 -10.45 -12.65 -29.63
CA ALA A 199 -10.44 -13.82 -28.74
C ALA A 199 -9.74 -13.53 -27.39
N ILE A 200 -8.64 -12.79 -27.42
CA ILE A 200 -7.91 -12.39 -26.21
C ILE A 200 -8.73 -11.42 -25.38
N LEU A 201 -9.31 -10.38 -26.00
CA LEU A 201 -10.13 -9.40 -25.28
C LEU A 201 -11.40 -10.05 -24.68
N LEU A 202 -12.01 -11.01 -25.37
CA LEU A 202 -13.14 -11.79 -24.84
C LEU A 202 -12.74 -12.57 -23.58
N THR A 203 -11.61 -13.28 -23.64
CA THR A 203 -11.13 -14.10 -22.52
C THR A 203 -10.62 -13.26 -21.35
N ALA A 204 -9.91 -12.16 -21.65
CA ALA A 204 -9.49 -11.20 -20.64
C ALA A 204 -10.70 -10.57 -19.93
N SER A 205 -11.80 -10.36 -20.67
CA SER A 205 -13.04 -9.85 -20.09
C SER A 205 -13.76 -10.85 -19.19
N SER A 206 -13.68 -12.16 -19.45
CA SER A 206 -14.32 -13.18 -18.60
C SER A 206 -13.48 -13.54 -17.38
N LEU A 207 -12.14 -13.53 -17.51
CA LEU A 207 -11.20 -13.79 -16.43
C LEU A 207 -10.86 -12.55 -15.58
N ASP A 208 -11.47 -11.40 -15.88
CA ASP A 208 -11.22 -10.10 -15.27
C ASP A 208 -9.71 -9.78 -15.19
N TRP A 209 -8.99 -10.02 -16.30
CA TRP A 209 -7.55 -9.81 -16.37
C TRP A 209 -7.21 -8.35 -16.11
N ASP A 210 -6.26 -8.15 -15.21
CA ASP A 210 -5.57 -6.88 -15.14
C ASP A 210 -4.63 -6.69 -16.34
N ARG A 211 -4.11 -5.46 -16.44
CA ARG A 211 -3.21 -5.08 -17.53
C ARG A 211 -1.96 -5.95 -17.59
N ASP A 212 -1.45 -6.40 -16.44
CA ASP A 212 -0.20 -7.17 -16.36
C ASP A 212 -0.41 -8.59 -16.90
N ASN A 213 -1.48 -9.28 -16.48
CA ASN A 213 -1.84 -10.60 -17.00
C ASN A 213 -2.10 -10.59 -18.51
N MET A 214 -2.74 -9.53 -19.02
CA MET A 214 -2.97 -9.37 -20.46
C MET A 214 -1.65 -9.19 -21.24
N VAL A 215 -0.69 -8.45 -20.69
CA VAL A 215 0.63 -8.24 -21.31
C VAL A 215 1.44 -9.53 -21.30
N ASP A 216 1.46 -10.25 -20.18
CA ASP A 216 2.21 -11.51 -20.05
C ASP A 216 1.66 -12.58 -21.00
N PHE A 217 0.34 -12.69 -21.12
CA PHE A 217 -0.29 -13.62 -22.05
C PHE A 217 0.00 -13.27 -23.51
N LEU A 218 -0.08 -11.98 -23.88
CA LEU A 218 0.27 -11.49 -25.21
C LEU A 218 1.73 -11.78 -25.55
N ALA A 219 2.64 -11.62 -24.58
CA ALA A 219 4.05 -11.93 -24.74
C ALA A 219 4.28 -13.42 -25.01
N GLU A 220 3.60 -14.29 -24.26
CA GLU A 220 3.76 -15.73 -24.37
C GLU A 220 3.19 -16.29 -25.69
N HIS A 221 1.96 -15.91 -26.05
CA HIS A 221 1.18 -16.58 -27.10
C HIS A 221 1.11 -15.79 -28.43
N VAL A 222 1.22 -14.46 -28.38
CA VAL A 222 1.05 -13.61 -29.57
C VAL A 222 2.39 -13.12 -30.12
N TRP A 223 3.27 -12.63 -29.26
CA TRP A 223 4.57 -12.07 -29.64
C TRP A 223 5.68 -13.13 -29.83
N SER A 224 5.37 -14.40 -29.57
CA SER A 224 6.26 -15.57 -29.57
C SER A 224 7.24 -15.61 -28.40
N ALA A 225 6.96 -16.48 -27.42
CA ALA A 225 7.94 -16.95 -26.45
C ALA A 225 8.93 -17.93 -27.10
N TYR A 226 9.99 -17.41 -27.71
CA TYR A 226 11.27 -18.11 -27.64
C TYR A 226 11.87 -17.78 -26.28
N ARG A 227 11.94 -18.77 -25.36
CA ARG A 227 12.73 -18.60 -24.14
C ARG A 227 14.18 -18.32 -24.56
N PRO A 228 14.79 -17.20 -24.14
CA PRO A 228 16.14 -16.88 -24.54
C PRO A 228 17.10 -17.80 -23.79
N THR A 229 17.56 -18.86 -24.45
CA THR A 229 18.84 -19.48 -24.09
C THR A 229 20.01 -18.79 -24.76
N ASP A 230 19.79 -17.93 -25.77
CA ASP A 230 20.86 -17.31 -26.53
C ASP A 230 20.84 -15.76 -26.53
N ASP A 231 22.01 -15.24 -26.16
CA ASP A 231 22.41 -13.87 -25.91
C ASP A 231 22.53 -13.01 -27.20
N ARG A 232 21.43 -12.85 -27.96
CA ARG A 232 21.45 -12.04 -29.21
C ARG A 232 20.38 -10.95 -29.24
N SER A 233 20.63 -9.91 -28.45
CA SER A 233 19.83 -8.66 -28.38
C SER A 233 19.64 -7.92 -29.73
N THR A 234 20.46 -8.20 -30.74
CA THR A 234 20.40 -7.59 -32.08
C THR A 234 19.33 -8.20 -32.99
N ALA A 235 19.07 -9.50 -32.89
CA ALA A 235 18.00 -10.17 -33.66
C ALA A 235 16.60 -9.74 -33.17
N TYR A 236 16.44 -9.56 -31.86
CA TYR A 236 15.22 -9.05 -31.22
C TYR A 236 14.86 -7.63 -31.69
N ARG A 237 15.84 -6.73 -31.76
CA ARG A 237 15.65 -5.36 -32.27
C ARG A 237 15.23 -5.35 -33.75
N ALA A 238 15.83 -6.21 -34.57
CA ALA A 238 15.48 -6.34 -35.98
C ALA A 238 14.04 -6.85 -36.16
N GLN A 239 13.61 -7.82 -35.34
CA GLN A 239 12.24 -8.37 -35.40
C GLN A 239 11.17 -7.40 -34.88
N LEU A 240 11.45 -6.65 -33.82
CA LEU A 240 10.57 -5.56 -33.35
C LEU A 240 10.42 -4.45 -34.38
N VAL A 241 11.49 -4.13 -35.12
CA VAL A 241 11.43 -3.16 -36.23
C VAL A 241 10.58 -3.69 -37.39
N SER A 242 10.60 -5.01 -37.64
CA SER A 242 9.72 -5.65 -38.64
C SER A 242 8.30 -5.95 -38.15
N ALA A 243 8.01 -5.80 -36.86
CA ALA A 243 6.68 -6.07 -36.31
C ALA A 243 5.65 -5.02 -36.74
N HIS A 244 4.38 -5.44 -36.82
CA HIS A 244 3.26 -4.58 -37.20
C HIS A 244 3.21 -3.31 -36.32
N PRO A 245 2.88 -2.12 -36.86
CA PRO A 245 2.93 -0.84 -36.13
C PRO A 245 2.19 -0.83 -34.78
N ASP A 246 1.10 -1.57 -34.67
CA ASP A 246 0.30 -1.63 -33.45
C ASP A 246 0.94 -2.54 -32.37
N ALA A 247 1.63 -3.62 -32.77
CA ALA A 247 2.45 -4.41 -31.86
C ALA A 247 3.63 -3.59 -31.31
N ARG A 248 4.24 -2.75 -32.15
CA ARG A 248 5.28 -1.79 -31.72
C ARG A 248 4.75 -0.75 -30.74
N ARG A 249 3.54 -0.22 -30.96
CA ARG A 249 2.90 0.75 -30.04
C ARG A 249 2.59 0.12 -28.69
N LEU A 250 2.04 -1.09 -28.67
CA LEU A 250 1.74 -1.80 -27.42
C LEU A 250 3.02 -2.18 -26.67
N ALA A 251 4.05 -2.65 -27.37
CA ALA A 251 5.37 -2.91 -26.77
C ALA A 251 6.00 -1.64 -26.18
N ALA A 252 5.88 -0.49 -26.85
CA ALA A 252 6.35 0.79 -26.33
C ALA A 252 5.58 1.24 -25.07
N ILE A 253 4.26 1.02 -25.04
CA ILE A 253 3.41 1.31 -23.86
C ILE A 253 3.76 0.39 -22.69
N ALA A 254 4.03 -0.89 -22.96
CA ALA A 254 4.49 -1.84 -21.95
C ALA A 254 5.88 -1.45 -21.41
N MET A 255 6.85 -1.16 -22.29
CA MET A 255 8.19 -0.69 -21.90
C MET A 255 8.16 0.62 -21.10
N ALA A 256 7.34 1.59 -21.48
CA ALA A 256 7.20 2.83 -20.73
C ALA A 256 6.67 2.56 -19.31
N SER A 257 5.70 1.64 -19.19
CA SER A 257 5.14 1.24 -17.90
C SER A 257 6.15 0.49 -17.02
N THR A 258 6.95 -0.41 -17.60
CA THR A 258 7.98 -1.13 -16.85
C THR A 258 9.11 -0.22 -16.42
N LEU A 259 9.55 0.73 -17.26
CA LEU A 259 10.51 1.77 -16.87
C LEU A 259 9.98 2.67 -15.76
N GLN A 260 8.70 3.04 -15.80
CA GLN A 260 8.07 3.81 -14.73
C GLN A 260 8.02 3.01 -13.41
N ARG A 261 7.74 1.71 -13.47
CA ARG A 261 7.78 0.83 -12.29
C ARG A 261 9.20 0.65 -11.76
N LEU A 262 10.18 0.51 -12.64
CA LEU A 262 11.58 0.38 -12.27
C LEU A 262 12.06 1.64 -11.53
N THR A 263 11.82 2.82 -12.08
CA THR A 263 12.16 4.10 -11.43
C THR A 263 11.41 4.29 -10.09
N ALA A 264 10.15 3.86 -10.00
CA ALA A 264 9.41 3.84 -8.73
C ALA A 264 10.00 2.83 -7.72
N ALA A 265 10.51 1.68 -8.16
CA ALA A 265 11.18 0.71 -7.31
C ALA A 265 12.55 1.21 -6.84
N GLU A 266 13.34 1.81 -7.73
CA GLU A 266 14.62 2.46 -7.43
C GLU A 266 14.44 3.57 -6.37
N SER A 267 13.46 4.45 -6.55
CA SER A 267 13.18 5.50 -5.55
C SER A 267 12.74 4.95 -4.18
N LYS A 268 12.03 3.80 -4.15
CA LYS A 268 11.69 3.11 -2.90
C LYS A 268 12.91 2.48 -2.24
N LEU A 269 13.81 1.89 -3.03
CA LEU A 269 15.08 1.34 -2.56
C LEU A 269 15.94 2.45 -1.93
N ASP A 270 16.12 3.57 -2.63
CA ASP A 270 16.85 4.74 -2.13
C ASP A 270 16.25 5.26 -0.81
N ALA A 271 14.91 5.32 -0.72
CA ALA A 271 14.23 5.74 0.50
C ALA A 271 14.44 4.72 1.65
N ALA A 272 14.45 3.42 1.36
CA ALA A 272 14.73 2.38 2.34
C ALA A 272 16.18 2.45 2.84
N GLU A 273 17.15 2.64 1.95
CA GLU A 273 18.56 2.81 2.32
C GLU A 273 18.77 4.04 3.22
N ARG A 274 18.12 5.16 2.92
CA ARG A 274 18.17 6.37 3.77
C ARG A 274 17.60 6.10 5.17
N ARG A 275 16.48 5.37 5.26
CA ARG A 275 15.89 4.99 6.56
C ARG A 275 16.82 4.06 7.34
N ALA A 276 17.44 3.08 6.67
CA ALA A 276 18.39 2.17 7.31
C ALA A 276 19.62 2.91 7.85
N LYS A 277 20.18 3.85 7.08
CA LYS A 277 21.28 4.71 7.54
C LYS A 277 20.88 5.54 8.77
N ALA A 278 19.70 6.15 8.77
CA ALA A 278 19.20 6.93 9.90
C ALA A 278 18.94 6.06 11.15
N ALA A 279 18.44 4.83 10.97
CA ALA A 279 18.26 3.88 12.07
C ALA A 279 19.61 3.48 12.69
N ASN A 280 20.62 3.19 11.86
CA ASN A 280 21.96 2.86 12.33
C ASN A 280 22.62 4.02 13.09
N THR A 281 22.47 5.27 12.63
CA THR A 281 22.99 6.43 13.39
C THR A 281 22.31 6.58 14.75
N ARG A 282 21.01 6.25 14.84
CA ARG A 282 20.27 6.31 16.11
C ARG A 282 20.65 5.17 17.05
N LEU A 283 20.88 3.96 16.52
CA LEU A 283 21.38 2.84 17.32
C LEU A 283 22.75 3.15 17.92
N SER A 284 23.68 3.69 17.12
CA SER A 284 25.00 4.08 17.63
C SER A 284 24.92 5.16 18.72
N ALA A 285 24.01 6.14 18.58
CA ALA A 285 23.80 7.13 19.63
C ALA A 285 23.25 6.51 20.93
N LEU A 286 22.26 5.61 20.83
CA LEU A 286 21.70 4.89 21.97
C LEU A 286 22.72 3.97 22.65
N GLU A 287 23.62 3.35 21.89
CA GLU A 287 24.71 2.54 22.43
C GLU A 287 25.69 3.37 23.27
N GLU A 288 26.03 4.59 22.84
CA GLU A 288 26.86 5.51 23.62
C GLU A 288 26.13 6.04 24.86
N GLU A 289 24.84 6.38 24.75
CA GLU A 289 24.01 6.76 25.91
C GLU A 289 23.94 5.62 26.94
N LEU A 290 23.81 4.37 26.49
CA LEU A 290 23.79 3.20 27.36
C LEU A 290 25.13 2.99 28.07
N LYS A 291 26.26 3.14 27.35
CA LYS A 291 27.59 3.09 27.96
C LYS A 291 27.75 4.15 29.05
N GLU A 292 27.38 5.39 28.77
CA GLU A 292 27.48 6.47 29.76
C GLU A 292 26.58 6.22 30.98
N ALA A 293 25.35 5.76 30.75
CA ALA A 293 24.44 5.39 31.83
C ALA A 293 25.00 4.24 32.70
N THR A 294 25.59 3.20 32.09
CA THR A 294 26.20 2.09 32.84
C THR A 294 27.40 2.54 33.67
N LYS A 295 28.23 3.45 33.14
CA LYS A 295 29.33 4.06 33.89
C LYS A 295 28.80 4.86 35.08
N ARG A 296 27.75 5.65 34.87
CA ARG A 296 27.15 6.45 35.94
C ARG A 296 26.54 5.60 37.05
N ILE A 297 25.92 4.47 36.70
CA ILE A 297 25.42 3.50 37.68
C ILE A 297 26.58 2.94 38.51
N ALA A 298 27.69 2.54 37.88
CA ALA A 298 28.86 2.03 38.61
C ALA A 298 29.46 3.07 39.57
N GLU A 299 29.53 4.34 39.16
CA GLU A 299 29.96 5.45 40.03
C GLU A 299 29.02 5.64 41.23
N LEU A 300 27.70 5.57 41.02
CA LEU A 300 26.71 5.69 42.09
C LEU A 300 26.74 4.49 43.04
N ASP A 301 26.94 3.27 42.54
CA ASP A 301 27.07 2.07 43.36
C ASP A 301 28.30 2.14 44.28
N MET A 302 29.42 2.65 43.76
CA MET A 302 30.61 2.91 44.59
C MET A 302 30.33 3.95 45.68
N ALA A 303 29.71 5.08 45.33
CA ALA A 303 29.37 6.12 46.32
C ALA A 303 28.38 5.60 47.39
N LEU A 304 27.40 4.77 47.00
CA LEU A 304 26.49 4.11 47.93
C LEU A 304 27.21 3.09 48.82
N PHE A 305 28.20 2.39 48.30
CA PHE A 305 29.04 1.49 49.09
C PHE A 305 29.84 2.27 50.15
N ASP A 306 30.50 3.35 49.76
CA ASP A 306 31.31 4.19 50.66
C ASP A 306 30.45 4.82 51.76
N THR A 307 29.29 5.38 51.40
CA THR A 307 28.36 5.97 52.39
C THR A 307 27.79 4.94 53.36
N ARG A 308 27.48 3.71 52.90
CA ARG A 308 27.07 2.60 53.78
C ARG A 308 28.21 2.19 54.70
N HIS A 309 29.43 2.12 54.19
CA HIS A 309 30.59 1.76 55.00
C HIS A 309 30.86 2.82 56.08
N GLU A 310 30.73 4.10 55.74
CA GLU A 310 30.91 5.19 56.70
C GLU A 310 29.79 5.22 57.75
N LEU A 311 28.54 5.00 57.32
CA LEU A 311 27.43 4.83 58.26
C LEU A 311 27.66 3.63 59.20
N GLN A 312 28.17 2.52 58.70
CA GLN A 312 28.47 1.36 59.55
C GLN A 312 29.56 1.69 60.58
N ARG A 313 30.63 2.38 60.18
CA ARG A 313 31.69 2.83 61.11
C ARG A 313 31.14 3.72 62.21
N THR A 314 30.29 4.70 61.87
CA THR A 314 29.69 5.60 62.87
C THR A 314 28.74 4.87 63.81
N VAL A 315 27.97 3.90 63.31
CA VAL A 315 27.11 3.03 64.14
C VAL A 315 27.95 2.20 65.11
N ASP A 316 29.04 1.59 64.63
CA ASP A 316 29.95 0.78 65.46
C ASP A 316 30.68 1.64 66.50
N ALA A 317 31.10 2.86 66.13
CA ALA A 317 31.70 3.83 67.04
C ALA A 317 30.72 4.24 68.16
N HIS A 318 29.49 4.63 67.81
CA HIS A 318 28.46 4.97 68.80
C HIS A 318 28.06 3.77 69.68
N HIS A 319 28.06 2.55 69.13
CA HIS A 319 27.84 1.36 69.94
C HIS A 319 28.98 1.15 70.94
N GLY A 320 30.23 1.33 70.49
CA GLY A 320 31.43 1.29 71.33
C GLY A 320 31.39 2.33 72.45
N GLU A 321 31.00 3.57 72.15
CA GLU A 321 30.80 4.65 73.12
C GLU A 321 29.74 4.28 74.16
N ARG A 322 28.54 3.85 73.74
CA ARG A 322 27.48 3.43 74.67
C ARG A 322 27.91 2.26 75.56
N MET A 323 28.65 1.31 75.02
CA MET A 323 29.17 0.18 75.81
C MET A 323 30.21 0.66 76.82
N ARG A 324 31.09 1.59 76.42
CA ARG A 324 32.06 2.22 77.32
C ARG A 324 31.38 3.00 78.44
N GLU A 325 30.44 3.90 78.12
CA GLU A 325 29.65 4.64 79.11
C GLU A 325 28.91 3.70 80.08
N SER A 326 28.30 2.63 79.57
CA SER A 326 27.64 1.60 80.39
C SER A 326 28.62 0.88 81.32
N THR A 327 29.83 0.56 80.85
CA THR A 327 30.87 -0.04 81.70
C THR A 327 31.40 0.93 82.74
N GLU A 328 31.65 2.20 82.37
CA GLU A 328 32.08 3.26 83.27
C GLU A 328 31.01 3.49 84.35
N PHE A 329 29.73 3.57 83.98
CA PHE A 329 28.63 3.67 84.93
C PHE A 329 28.54 2.46 85.87
N LYS A 330 28.72 1.23 85.36
CA LYS A 330 28.75 0.02 86.21
C LYS A 330 29.93 0.05 87.18
N GLN A 331 31.12 0.45 86.72
CA GLN A 331 32.30 0.59 87.57
C GLN A 331 32.10 1.65 88.64
N LEU A 332 31.54 2.80 88.26
CA LEU A 332 31.17 3.88 89.18
C LEU A 332 30.19 3.36 90.24
N ARG A 333 29.13 2.67 89.83
CA ARG A 333 28.14 2.08 90.74
C ARG A 333 28.76 1.08 91.72
N VAL A 334 29.65 0.20 91.26
CA VAL A 334 30.35 -0.76 92.13
C VAL A 334 31.29 -0.05 93.10
N ARG A 335 32.03 0.96 92.63
CA ARG A 335 32.92 1.77 93.47
C ARG A 335 32.11 2.52 94.53
N SER A 336 31.02 3.18 94.16
CA SER A 336 30.12 3.87 95.09
C SER A 336 29.49 2.91 96.10
N ALA A 337 29.02 1.72 95.66
CA ALA A 337 28.46 0.72 96.57
C ALA A 337 29.49 0.25 97.61
N ARG A 338 30.73 -0.05 97.19
CA ARG A 338 31.81 -0.43 98.12
C ARG A 338 32.09 0.67 99.15
N VAL A 339 32.21 1.91 98.70
CA VAL A 339 32.41 3.04 99.61
C VAL A 339 31.27 3.13 100.62
N VAL A 340 30.01 3.11 100.16
CA VAL A 340 28.86 3.15 101.06
C VAL A 340 28.87 1.98 102.05
N THR A 341 29.15 0.74 101.61
CA THR A 341 29.24 -0.42 102.51
C THR A 341 30.31 -0.23 103.57
N THR A 342 31.53 0.15 103.18
CA THR A 342 32.62 0.40 104.16
C THR A 342 32.25 1.51 105.15
N GLN A 343 31.50 2.54 104.71
CA GLN A 343 31.04 3.59 105.62
C GLN A 343 29.91 3.14 106.54
N VAL A 344 29.01 2.28 106.07
CA VAL A 344 27.98 1.68 106.93
C VAL A 344 28.65 0.81 108.00
N ASP A 345 29.68 0.04 107.63
CA ASP A 345 30.44 -0.80 108.57
C ASP A 345 31.15 0.07 109.63
N THR A 346 31.88 1.14 109.23
CA THR A 346 32.56 2.02 110.19
C THR A 346 31.61 2.79 111.10
N LEU A 347 30.43 3.18 110.59
CA LEU A 347 29.39 3.78 111.42
C LEU A 347 28.72 2.74 112.34
N GLY A 348 28.62 1.49 111.91
CA GLY A 348 28.21 0.36 112.74
C GLY A 348 29.17 0.16 113.91
N ASP A 349 30.48 0.15 113.65
CA ASP A 349 31.52 0.07 114.68
C ASP A 349 31.47 1.28 115.64
N ALA A 350 31.18 2.48 115.13
CA ALA A 350 30.98 3.67 115.94
C ALA A 350 29.76 3.56 116.87
N LEU A 351 28.65 2.99 116.36
CA LEU A 351 27.43 2.76 117.13
C LEU A 351 27.69 1.73 118.24
N ASP A 352 28.37 0.63 117.92
CA ASP A 352 28.75 -0.42 118.88
C ASP A 352 29.65 0.14 120.00
N ALA A 353 30.61 1.01 119.65
CA ALA A 353 31.44 1.71 120.63
C ALA A 353 30.65 2.66 121.54
N LEU A 354 29.57 3.28 121.06
CA LEU A 354 28.66 4.09 121.88
C LEU A 354 27.84 3.23 122.85
N GLU A 355 27.30 2.11 122.38
CA GLU A 355 26.52 1.18 123.20
C GLU A 355 27.36 0.58 124.35
N HIS A 356 28.66 0.36 124.12
CA HIS A 356 29.60 -0.18 125.10
C HIS A 356 30.30 0.88 125.98
N GLY A 357 29.91 2.16 125.89
CA GLY A 357 30.38 3.21 126.80
C GLY A 357 31.75 3.82 126.46
N HIS A 358 32.18 3.72 125.19
CA HIS A 358 33.43 4.31 124.68
C HIS A 358 33.17 5.49 123.73
N PRO A 359 32.63 6.63 124.22
CA PRO A 359 32.22 7.74 123.37
C PRO A 359 33.38 8.40 122.62
N GLN A 360 34.59 8.34 123.16
CA GLN A 360 35.80 8.89 122.51
C GLN A 360 36.17 8.08 121.25
N VAL A 361 36.01 6.76 121.30
CA VAL A 361 36.29 5.86 120.18
C VAL A 361 35.26 6.04 119.06
N ALA A 362 33.99 6.19 119.43
CA ALA A 362 32.92 6.47 118.47
C ALA A 362 33.11 7.80 117.72
N THR A 363 33.58 8.85 118.41
CA THR A 363 33.87 10.13 117.75
C THR A 363 35.00 10.04 116.74
N GLU A 364 35.99 9.18 116.95
CA GLU A 364 37.07 8.95 115.97
C GLU A 364 36.54 8.21 114.74
N PHE A 365 35.77 7.12 114.91
CA PHE A 365 35.17 6.40 113.79
C PHE A 365 34.23 7.27 112.94
N ILE A 366 33.42 8.13 113.57
CA ILE A 366 32.56 9.08 112.84
C ILE A 366 33.41 10.11 112.07
N LYS A 367 34.48 10.63 112.68
CA LYS A 367 35.35 11.62 112.03
C LYS A 367 36.08 11.03 110.84
N ASP A 368 36.59 9.81 110.98
CA ASP A 368 37.27 9.07 109.91
C ASP A 368 36.30 8.73 108.78
N SER A 369 35.06 8.34 109.11
CA SER A 369 34.00 8.11 108.13
C SER A 369 33.67 9.36 107.31
N VAL A 370 33.50 10.50 107.98
CA VAL A 370 33.20 11.79 107.33
C VAL A 370 34.37 12.25 106.45
N GLN A 371 35.61 12.14 106.92
CA GLN A 371 36.79 12.50 106.12
C GLN A 371 36.96 11.61 104.89
N ALA A 372 36.74 10.29 105.04
CA ALA A 372 36.80 9.34 103.93
C ALA A 372 35.70 9.63 102.88
N LEU A 373 34.48 9.96 103.31
CA LEU A 373 33.37 10.39 102.44
C LEU A 373 33.69 11.68 101.70
N GLN A 374 34.24 12.68 102.39
CA GLN A 374 34.62 13.95 101.76
C GLN A 374 35.69 13.75 100.69
N LYS A 375 36.70 12.90 100.96
CA LYS A 375 37.77 12.59 100.00
C LYS A 375 37.25 11.82 98.77
N THR A 376 36.32 10.90 98.97
CA THR A 376 35.68 10.15 97.86
C THR A 376 34.71 11.01 97.06
N LEU A 377 33.93 11.88 97.69
CA LEU A 377 33.09 12.87 97.00
C LEU A 377 33.91 13.84 96.16
N TRP A 378 35.06 14.28 96.67
CA TRP A 378 35.94 15.17 95.93
C TRP A 378 36.50 14.49 94.68
N THR A 379 36.91 13.22 94.77
CA THR A 379 37.42 12.43 93.63
C THR A 379 36.33 12.12 92.60
N LEU A 380 35.12 11.78 93.03
CA LEU A 380 33.96 11.60 92.13
C LEU A 380 33.55 12.89 91.41
N ARG A 381 33.75 14.05 92.03
CA ARG A 381 33.43 15.37 91.45
C ARG A 381 34.52 15.89 90.50
N SER A 382 35.73 15.34 90.58
CA SER A 382 36.91 15.81 89.85
C SER A 382 37.33 14.90 88.70
N GLU A 383 36.69 13.75 88.49
CA GLU A 383 36.79 13.02 87.22
C GLU A 383 36.17 13.89 86.11
N PRO A 384 36.97 14.43 85.17
CA PRO A 384 36.44 15.25 84.10
C PRO A 384 35.78 14.35 83.06
N HIS A 385 34.57 14.72 82.68
CA HIS A 385 33.91 14.22 81.48
C HIS A 385 34.67 14.82 80.28
N ASP A 386 35.60 14.07 79.67
CA ASP A 386 36.25 14.49 78.43
C ASP A 386 35.22 14.46 77.30
N PRO A 387 34.80 15.61 76.73
CA PRO A 387 33.89 15.66 75.61
C PRO A 387 34.74 15.90 74.36
N GLN A 388 35.45 14.88 73.87
CA GLN A 388 36.08 14.98 72.55
C GLN A 388 35.87 13.70 71.75
N GLY A 389 35.02 13.85 70.74
CA GLY A 389 34.72 12.88 69.70
C GLY A 389 33.91 13.54 68.57
N GLU A 390 34.30 14.73 68.12
CA GLU A 390 33.90 15.23 66.79
C GLU A 390 34.87 14.64 65.74
N PRO A 391 34.40 13.83 64.78
CA PRO A 391 35.15 13.60 63.56
C PRO A 391 34.85 14.72 62.54
N ALA A 392 35.92 15.15 61.87
CA ALA A 392 35.93 16.07 60.73
C ALA A 392 35.38 15.43 59.45
#